data_AF-A0A975XR55-F1
#
_entry.id   AF-A0A975XR55-F1
#
_cell.length_a   1.000
_cell.length_b   1.000
_cell.length_c   1.000
_cell.angle_alpha   90.00
_cell.angle_beta   90.00
_cell.angle_gamma   90.00
#
_symmetry.space_group_name_H-M   'P 1'
#
loop_
_entity.id
_entity.type
_entity.pdbx_description
1 polymer ?
#
loop_
_entity_poly.entity_id
_entity_poly.type
_entity_poly.pdbx_seq_one_letter_code
_entity_poly.pdbx_strand_id
1 'polypeptide(L)'
;MNRILAALVVGILSTTSIVLADSAQATVSPTTASISGVVTDSSGAPRAGAFVVPREYDSNGNDLSSYPSEFYAVTAADGSYTISGLTPDHYHVEFTSFDVRTIGDALPQTFDAFWGGTTLNPNGTAPFALAAGENKTGVSMSVPTSTIVNGDITCVGCTFNVKYFGTFYLFISVNYYDPQTATWVQLYTIPINGYDMNWNAIFYFPGTFRFDILQNGEKGYQQTNSQSVVIDEGQALNSNLTMTQLPARVTGVPASTQSFITALYSDYLGRTPANNDIAFWSNQFSIGAPRSAVSAGFVNSDEYRLSRINAAYQTILGRGADPAGRLDWLHWMQQGRITTDDIETSFYASDEYFNKQGGTNKQFVNAIYQTLLHRGGTDTDYAFWSNLVQQHDRAWVIARFWDSTETISERVSLMYAHYLGRTPDPSGLATWVGLALQIGDSGLRAGLTCSDEYFSRSAERFPISG
;
A
#
# COMPACT_ATOMS: atom_id res chain seq x y z
N MET A 1 -46.08 -51.66 44.37
CA MET A 1 -44.92 -52.15 45.12
C MET A 1 -43.91 -51.02 45.16
N ASN A 2 -43.53 -50.37 46.26
CA ASN A 2 -43.77 -50.59 47.68
C ASN A 2 -43.97 -49.22 48.36
N ARG A 3 -44.96 -49.19 49.26
CA ARG A 3 -45.27 -48.12 50.22
C ARG A 3 -44.47 -48.34 51.52
N ILE A 4 -44.33 -47.31 52.34
CA ILE A 4 -44.30 -47.26 53.83
C ILE A 4 -44.06 -45.78 54.22
N LEU A 5 -44.70 -45.09 55.18
CA LEU A 5 -45.91 -45.18 56.02
C LEU A 5 -46.07 -43.75 56.62
N ALA A 6 -47.27 -43.13 56.61
CA ALA A 6 -48.15 -42.85 57.78
C ALA A 6 -47.64 -41.76 58.77
N ALA A 7 -48.43 -40.82 59.30
CA ALA A 7 -49.83 -40.92 59.72
C ALA A 7 -50.48 -39.54 60.08
N LEU A 8 -51.81 -39.49 59.91
CA LEU A 8 -52.86 -38.86 60.77
C LEU A 8 -52.84 -37.33 61.05
N VAL A 9 -53.95 -36.58 61.21
CA VAL A 9 -55.40 -36.68 60.94
C VAL A 9 -56.04 -35.38 61.48
N VAL A 10 -57.08 -34.90 60.78
CA VAL A 10 -58.25 -34.11 61.25
C VAL A 10 -58.04 -32.66 61.71
N GLY A 11 -58.83 -31.75 61.10
CA GLY A 11 -59.52 -30.72 61.87
C GLY A 11 -59.90 -29.41 61.17
N ILE A 12 -61.07 -29.41 60.53
CA ILE A 12 -62.08 -28.33 60.53
C ILE A 12 -61.88 -27.11 59.59
N LEU A 13 -62.92 -26.94 58.76
CA LEU A 13 -63.29 -25.85 57.86
C LEU A 13 -63.22 -24.44 58.47
N SER A 14 -62.73 -23.45 57.71
CA SER A 14 -63.53 -22.31 57.24
C SER A 14 -62.67 -21.27 56.52
N THR A 15 -63.30 -20.59 55.56
CA THR A 15 -62.76 -19.64 54.59
C THR A 15 -61.92 -18.52 55.19
N THR A 16 -60.68 -18.36 54.70
CA THR A 16 -59.93 -17.10 54.82
C THR A 16 -59.27 -16.81 53.47
N SER A 17 -59.67 -15.69 52.86
CA SER A 17 -59.07 -15.17 51.64
C SER A 17 -57.57 -14.99 51.86
N ILE A 18 -56.75 -15.74 51.12
CA ILE A 18 -55.30 -15.55 51.12
C ILE A 18 -55.04 -14.20 50.44
N VAL A 19 -54.56 -13.25 51.24
CA VAL A 19 -53.87 -12.05 50.77
C VAL A 19 -52.62 -12.55 50.04
N LEU A 20 -52.64 -12.50 48.71
CA LEU A 20 -51.42 -12.55 47.91
C LEU A 20 -50.66 -11.27 48.22
N ALA A 21 -49.60 -11.39 49.02
CA ALA A 21 -48.56 -10.38 49.06
C ALA A 21 -47.94 -10.33 47.66
N ASP A 22 -48.37 -9.34 46.89
CA ASP A 22 -47.72 -8.94 45.65
C ASP A 22 -46.31 -8.51 46.01
N SER A 23 -45.35 -9.41 45.80
CA SER A 23 -43.94 -9.05 45.81
C SER A 23 -43.74 -8.18 44.59
N ALA A 24 -43.83 -6.86 44.79
CA ALA A 24 -43.30 -5.89 43.85
C ALA A 24 -41.82 -6.25 43.63
N GLN A 25 -41.54 -7.04 42.58
CA GLN A 25 -40.21 -7.10 42.01
C GLN A 25 -39.94 -5.71 41.50
N ALA A 26 -39.19 -4.94 42.29
CA ALA A 26 -38.47 -3.80 41.78
C ALA A 26 -37.68 -4.33 40.59
N THR A 27 -38.13 -4.03 39.38
CA THR A 27 -37.36 -4.21 38.16
C THR A 27 -36.16 -3.29 38.31
N VAL A 28 -35.08 -3.82 38.84
CA VAL A 28 -33.77 -3.18 38.79
C VAL A 28 -33.53 -2.93 37.31
N SER A 29 -33.60 -1.67 36.88
CA SER A 29 -33.23 -1.31 35.52
C SER A 29 -31.83 -1.89 35.29
N PRO A 30 -31.61 -2.68 34.23
CA PRO A 30 -30.30 -3.28 34.01
C PRO A 30 -29.26 -2.16 34.03
N THR A 31 -28.24 -2.33 34.84
CA THR A 31 -27.17 -1.34 34.97
C THR A 31 -26.49 -1.28 33.62
N THR A 32 -26.77 -0.23 32.85
CA THR A 32 -26.23 -0.07 31.50
C THR A 32 -24.76 0.26 31.57
N ALA A 33 -24.03 -0.20 30.56
CA ALA A 33 -22.61 0.04 30.44
C ALA A 33 -22.32 1.28 29.59
N SER A 34 -21.05 1.68 29.58
CA SER A 34 -20.56 2.82 28.83
C SER A 34 -19.16 2.60 28.29
N ILE A 35 -18.84 3.31 27.20
CA ILE A 35 -17.52 3.35 26.57
C ILE A 35 -17.10 4.81 26.46
N SER A 36 -15.85 5.11 26.81
CA SER A 36 -15.31 6.47 26.72
C SER A 36 -13.86 6.51 26.27
N GLY A 37 -13.50 7.61 25.63
CA GLY A 37 -12.17 7.82 25.06
C GLY A 37 -11.98 9.23 24.53
N VAL A 38 -10.85 9.43 23.85
CA VAL A 38 -10.48 10.68 23.19
C VAL A 38 -10.08 10.38 21.75
N VAL A 39 -10.56 11.18 20.81
CA VAL A 39 -10.17 11.13 19.41
C VAL A 39 -9.25 12.29 19.09
N THR A 40 -8.15 11.99 18.39
CA THR A 40 -7.15 12.97 17.95
C THR A 40 -6.95 12.86 16.43
N ASP A 41 -6.32 13.85 15.81
CA ASP A 41 -5.76 13.73 14.45
C ASP A 41 -4.34 13.13 14.48
N SER A 42 -3.68 12.97 13.33
CA SER A 42 -2.30 12.44 13.28
C SER A 42 -1.24 13.35 13.90
N SER A 43 -1.53 14.63 14.06
CA SER A 43 -0.63 15.56 14.77
C SER A 43 -0.75 15.42 16.30
N GLY A 44 -1.75 14.66 16.77
CA GLY A 44 -2.08 14.49 18.18
C GLY A 44 -3.00 15.59 18.72
N ALA A 45 -3.53 16.47 17.87
CA ALA A 45 -4.48 17.49 18.29
C ALA A 45 -5.88 16.88 18.49
N PRO A 46 -6.70 17.38 19.44
CA PRO A 46 -8.04 16.86 19.66
C PRO A 46 -8.95 17.03 18.45
N ARG A 47 -9.74 16.00 18.14
CA ARG A 47 -10.63 16.01 16.98
C ARG A 47 -12.08 16.05 17.39
N ALA A 48 -12.72 17.20 17.15
CA ALA A 48 -14.14 17.41 17.39
C ALA A 48 -15.00 16.95 16.21
N GLY A 49 -16.24 16.52 16.48
CA GLY A 49 -17.23 16.21 15.45
C GLY A 49 -17.08 14.85 14.76
N ALA A 50 -16.08 14.04 15.11
CA ALA A 50 -16.01 12.64 14.71
C ALA A 50 -17.11 11.83 15.41
N PHE A 51 -17.72 10.91 14.67
CA PHE A 51 -18.74 9.98 15.16
C PHE A 51 -18.07 8.70 15.68
N VAL A 52 -18.57 8.20 16.82
CA VAL A 52 -18.11 6.96 17.44
C VAL A 52 -19.26 5.95 17.53
N VAL A 53 -19.02 4.87 16.78
CA VAL A 53 -19.75 3.65 16.45
C VAL A 53 -19.63 2.43 17.37
N PRO A 54 -20.44 2.17 18.41
CA PRO A 54 -20.44 0.86 19.06
C PRO A 54 -21.13 -0.18 18.15
N ARG A 55 -20.35 -1.05 17.51
CA ARG A 55 -20.86 -2.23 16.79
C ARG A 55 -21.04 -3.38 17.76
N GLU A 56 -22.25 -3.92 17.85
CA GLU A 56 -22.53 -5.11 18.64
C GLU A 56 -22.11 -6.35 17.86
N TYR A 57 -21.40 -7.27 18.50
CA TYR A 57 -20.94 -8.51 17.90
C TYR A 57 -21.44 -9.70 18.70
N ASP A 58 -21.78 -10.79 18.03
CA ASP A 58 -22.04 -12.06 18.71
C ASP A 58 -20.72 -12.72 19.17
N SER A 59 -20.84 -13.77 19.98
CA SER A 59 -19.69 -14.54 20.47
C SER A 59 -18.93 -15.31 19.38
N ASN A 60 -19.47 -15.37 18.16
CA ASN A 60 -18.81 -15.95 16.99
C ASN A 60 -18.11 -14.89 16.12
N GLY A 61 -18.18 -13.61 16.50
CA GLY A 61 -17.57 -12.50 15.76
C GLY A 61 -18.41 -12.02 14.57
N ASN A 62 -19.70 -12.33 14.53
CA ASN A 62 -20.61 -11.74 13.54
C ASN A 62 -21.09 -10.37 14.03
N ASP A 63 -21.04 -9.37 13.16
CA ASP A 63 -21.63 -8.05 13.42
C ASP A 63 -23.16 -8.19 13.48
N LEU A 64 -23.73 -7.84 14.64
CA LEU A 64 -25.16 -7.83 14.91
C LEU A 64 -25.76 -6.41 14.80
N SER A 65 -24.93 -5.40 14.55
CA SER A 65 -25.37 -4.01 14.55
C SER A 65 -26.39 -3.72 13.44
N SER A 66 -27.46 -3.04 13.81
CA SER A 66 -28.40 -2.46 12.85
C SER A 66 -27.93 -1.06 12.45
N TYR A 67 -28.06 -0.73 11.16
CA TYR A 67 -27.85 0.61 10.66
C TYR A 67 -29.17 1.37 10.49
N PRO A 68 -29.22 2.67 10.84
CA PRO A 68 -28.24 3.40 11.64
C PRO A 68 -28.27 2.96 13.12
N SER A 69 -27.12 2.92 13.79
CA SER A 69 -27.05 2.56 15.22
C SER A 69 -27.80 3.57 16.08
N GLU A 70 -28.68 3.10 16.98
CA GLU A 70 -29.34 3.94 17.97
C GLU A 70 -28.36 4.52 19.01
N PHE A 71 -27.21 3.87 19.18
CA PHE A 71 -26.16 4.27 20.11
C PHE A 71 -24.95 4.77 19.33
N TYR A 72 -24.64 6.07 19.44
CA TYR A 72 -23.42 6.68 18.94
C TYR A 72 -23.04 7.87 19.82
N ALA A 73 -21.79 8.30 19.72
CA ALA A 73 -21.34 9.58 20.28
C ALA A 73 -20.74 10.48 19.21
N VAL A 74 -20.81 11.79 19.42
CA VAL A 74 -20.05 12.77 18.64
C VAL A 74 -19.01 13.37 19.58
N THR A 75 -17.76 13.34 19.14
CA THR A 75 -16.63 13.86 19.91
C THR A 75 -16.78 15.36 20.17
N ALA A 76 -16.51 15.77 21.41
CA ALA A 76 -16.55 17.15 21.86
C ALA A 76 -15.35 17.96 21.34
N ALA A 77 -15.30 19.25 21.66
CA ALA A 77 -14.23 20.16 21.22
C ALA A 77 -12.82 19.73 21.67
N ASP A 78 -12.74 19.02 22.80
CA ASP A 78 -11.51 18.44 23.35
C ASP A 78 -11.26 17.00 22.87
N GLY A 79 -12.00 16.55 21.84
CA GLY A 79 -11.91 15.21 21.27
C GLY A 79 -12.54 14.11 22.13
N SER A 80 -13.02 14.43 23.34
CA SER A 80 -13.59 13.43 24.23
C SER A 80 -14.95 12.94 23.76
N TYR A 81 -15.29 11.70 24.10
CA TYR A 81 -16.63 11.14 23.88
C TYR A 81 -16.99 10.13 24.96
N THR A 82 -18.31 9.96 25.16
CA THR A 82 -18.87 8.90 25.98
C THR A 82 -20.12 8.36 25.30
N ILE A 83 -20.16 7.04 25.11
CA ILE A 83 -21.35 6.30 24.71
C ILE A 83 -21.91 5.65 25.97
N SER A 84 -23.18 5.88 26.27
CA SER A 84 -23.85 5.35 27.46
C SER A 84 -25.10 4.57 27.07
N GLY A 85 -25.60 3.73 27.97
CA GLY A 85 -26.84 2.97 27.72
C GLY A 85 -26.63 1.64 27.02
N LEU A 86 -25.37 1.20 26.88
CA LEU A 86 -25.03 -0.05 26.21
C LEU A 86 -25.48 -1.24 27.06
N THR A 87 -26.02 -2.27 26.39
CA THR A 87 -26.30 -3.55 27.02
C THR A 87 -24.99 -4.28 27.33
N PRO A 88 -24.96 -5.19 28.31
CA PRO A 88 -23.78 -6.02 28.52
C PRO A 88 -23.64 -7.03 27.38
N ASP A 89 -22.71 -6.78 26.45
CA ASP A 89 -22.36 -7.69 25.35
C ASP A 89 -20.97 -7.37 24.77
N HIS A 90 -20.61 -7.94 23.61
CA HIS A 90 -19.37 -7.70 22.90
C HIS A 90 -19.51 -6.53 21.95
N TYR A 91 -18.57 -5.60 22.02
CA TYR A 91 -18.56 -4.42 21.20
C TYR A 91 -17.24 -4.29 20.44
N HIS A 92 -17.36 -3.77 19.23
CA HIS A 92 -16.26 -3.28 18.43
C HIS A 92 -16.51 -1.80 18.15
N VAL A 93 -15.53 -0.94 18.39
CA VAL A 93 -15.75 0.51 18.33
C VAL A 93 -15.21 1.05 17.02
N GLU A 94 -16.09 1.53 16.18
CA GLU A 94 -15.80 2.17 14.90
C GLU A 94 -15.72 3.69 15.08
N PHE A 95 -14.81 4.33 14.35
CA PHE A 95 -14.69 5.78 14.28
C PHE A 95 -14.91 6.24 12.84
N THR A 96 -15.77 7.26 12.65
CA THR A 96 -16.12 7.74 11.32
C THR A 96 -16.26 9.25 11.29
N SER A 97 -15.92 9.84 10.13
CA SER A 97 -16.13 11.27 9.88
C SER A 97 -17.50 11.58 9.29
N PHE A 98 -18.28 10.56 8.96
CA PHE A 98 -19.59 10.72 8.32
C PHE A 98 -20.70 10.76 9.33
N ASP A 99 -21.75 11.52 9.00
CA ASP A 99 -22.96 11.55 9.80
C ASP A 99 -23.74 10.25 9.59
N VAL A 100 -23.53 9.30 10.50
CA VAL A 100 -24.16 7.97 10.49
C VAL A 100 -25.68 8.02 10.54
N ARG A 101 -26.30 9.16 10.88
CA ARG A 101 -27.76 9.33 10.84
C ARG A 101 -28.32 9.46 9.41
N THR A 102 -27.47 9.76 8.45
CA THR A 102 -27.86 10.09 7.07
C THR A 102 -27.50 9.00 6.06
N ILE A 103 -26.78 7.97 6.50
CA ILE A 103 -26.28 6.88 5.66
C ILE A 103 -27.35 5.78 5.61
N GLY A 104 -27.93 5.53 4.42
CA GLY A 104 -28.76 4.34 4.17
C GLY A 104 -27.93 3.10 3.80
N ASP A 105 -28.57 2.00 3.39
CA ASP A 105 -27.93 0.71 3.05
C ASP A 105 -26.89 0.76 1.92
N ALA A 106 -26.78 1.88 1.19
CA ALA A 106 -25.74 2.14 0.21
C ALA A 106 -24.48 2.69 0.89
N LEU A 107 -23.88 1.89 1.77
CA LEU A 107 -22.55 2.19 2.28
C LEU A 107 -21.59 2.34 1.09
N PRO A 108 -20.77 3.41 1.02
CA PRO A 108 -19.51 3.30 0.31
C PRO A 108 -18.78 2.11 0.93
N GLN A 109 -18.18 1.22 0.13
CA GLN A 109 -17.45 0.08 0.69
C GLN A 109 -16.15 0.60 1.33
N THR A 110 -16.24 1.01 2.59
CA THR A 110 -15.26 1.82 3.31
C THR A 110 -14.21 1.00 4.02
N PHE A 111 -13.05 1.62 4.19
CA PHE A 111 -12.08 1.24 5.20
C PHE A 111 -12.62 1.72 6.56
N ASP A 112 -13.31 0.88 7.32
CA ASP A 112 -13.84 1.28 8.63
C ASP A 112 -12.68 1.46 9.62
N ALA A 113 -12.59 2.62 10.28
CA ALA A 113 -11.52 2.89 11.24
C ALA A 113 -11.91 2.34 12.62
N PHE A 114 -11.70 1.05 12.82
CA PHE A 114 -11.97 0.39 14.08
C PHE A 114 -10.92 0.70 15.15
N TRP A 115 -11.28 0.59 16.42
CA TRP A 115 -10.41 0.89 17.55
C TRP A 115 -9.12 0.06 17.50
N GLY A 116 -7.96 0.74 17.49
CA GLY A 116 -6.65 0.09 17.30
C GLY A 116 -6.32 -0.25 15.84
N GLY A 117 -7.14 0.23 14.90
CA GLY A 117 -6.96 0.09 13.46
C GLY A 117 -5.71 0.78 12.95
N THR A 118 -5.13 0.20 11.90
CA THR A 118 -3.99 0.74 11.15
C THR A 118 -4.20 0.46 9.65
N THR A 119 -3.35 1.00 8.78
CA THR A 119 -3.44 0.74 7.32
C THR A 119 -3.35 -0.74 6.96
N LEU A 120 -2.53 -1.52 7.67
CA LEU A 120 -2.36 -2.96 7.43
C LEU A 120 -3.31 -3.83 8.27
N ASN A 121 -3.96 -3.25 9.28
CA ASN A 121 -4.97 -3.90 10.10
C ASN A 121 -6.19 -2.97 10.26
N PRO A 122 -7.01 -2.78 9.22
CA PRO A 122 -8.18 -1.89 9.24
C PRO A 122 -9.11 -2.17 10.42
N ASN A 123 -9.33 -3.46 10.68
CA ASN A 123 -10.25 -3.95 11.68
C ASN A 123 -9.71 -3.82 13.11
N GLY A 124 -8.49 -3.31 13.29
CA GLY A 124 -7.95 -2.96 14.59
C GLY A 124 -7.96 -4.09 15.62
N THR A 125 -8.38 -3.74 16.83
CA THR A 125 -8.47 -4.63 17.99
C THR A 125 -9.72 -5.48 17.88
N ALA A 126 -9.63 -6.76 18.18
CA ALA A 126 -10.81 -7.63 18.21
C ALA A 126 -11.91 -7.08 19.14
N PRO A 127 -13.20 -7.41 18.88
CA PRO A 127 -14.30 -7.04 19.75
C PRO A 127 -14.04 -7.42 21.21
N PHE A 128 -14.52 -6.61 22.15
CA PHE A 128 -14.33 -6.81 23.59
C PHE A 128 -15.66 -6.90 24.33
N ALA A 129 -15.71 -7.75 25.34
CA ALA A 129 -16.88 -7.87 26.21
C ALA A 129 -17.01 -6.66 27.15
N LEU A 130 -18.25 -6.23 27.39
CA LEU A 130 -18.60 -5.15 28.29
C LEU A 130 -19.60 -5.67 29.34
N ALA A 131 -19.28 -5.55 30.62
CA ALA A 131 -20.13 -6.02 31.72
C ALA A 131 -21.19 -4.99 32.15
N ALA A 132 -22.22 -5.45 32.86
CA ALA A 132 -23.27 -4.57 33.40
C ALA A 132 -22.69 -3.49 34.33
N GLY A 133 -23.02 -2.22 34.04
CA GLY A 133 -22.51 -1.06 34.77
C GLY A 133 -21.03 -0.74 34.53
N GLU A 134 -20.35 -1.45 33.62
CA GLU A 134 -18.96 -1.18 33.31
C GLU A 134 -18.81 0.15 32.55
N ASN A 135 -17.75 0.90 32.88
CA ASN A 135 -17.28 1.99 32.04
C ASN A 135 -15.91 1.63 31.45
N LYS A 136 -15.89 1.24 30.18
CA LYS A 136 -14.66 0.97 29.45
C LYS A 136 -14.03 2.28 29.03
N THR A 137 -12.98 2.68 29.75
CA THR A 137 -12.18 3.87 29.45
C THR A 137 -10.97 3.53 28.58
N GLY A 138 -10.37 4.57 27.96
CA GLY A 138 -9.14 4.43 27.18
C GLY A 138 -9.37 3.87 25.77
N VAL A 139 -10.61 3.87 25.29
CA VAL A 139 -10.94 3.54 23.89
C VAL A 139 -10.64 4.77 23.02
N SER A 140 -9.38 5.18 23.02
CA SER A 140 -8.90 6.37 22.31
C SER A 140 -8.29 5.98 20.97
N MET A 141 -8.39 6.85 19.97
CA MET A 141 -7.83 6.62 18.64
C MET A 141 -7.34 7.93 18.02
N SER A 142 -6.23 7.88 17.30
CA SER A 142 -5.89 8.93 16.33
C SER A 142 -6.60 8.57 15.02
N VAL A 143 -7.58 9.38 14.65
CA VAL A 143 -8.39 9.20 13.44
C VAL A 143 -8.14 10.41 12.55
N PRO A 144 -7.34 10.25 11.49
CA PRO A 144 -7.16 11.26 10.46
C PRO A 144 -8.45 11.79 9.87
N THR A 145 -8.39 13.00 9.30
CA THR A 145 -9.47 13.44 8.42
C THR A 145 -9.53 12.48 7.23
N SER A 146 -10.73 11.96 6.95
CA SER A 146 -10.87 10.97 5.88
C SER A 146 -10.56 11.62 4.53
N THR A 147 -9.90 10.83 3.68
CA THR A 147 -9.64 11.18 2.29
C THR A 147 -10.56 10.40 1.40
N ILE A 148 -11.22 11.09 0.49
CA ILE A 148 -12.10 10.47 -0.50
C ILE A 148 -11.34 10.37 -1.81
N VAL A 149 -11.21 9.16 -2.33
CA VAL A 149 -10.71 8.92 -3.69
C VAL A 149 -11.90 8.56 -4.56
N ASN A 150 -12.14 9.37 -5.59
CA ASN A 150 -13.12 9.07 -6.62
C ASN A 150 -12.39 8.68 -7.90
N GLY A 151 -12.98 7.84 -8.73
CA GLY A 151 -12.40 7.55 -10.03
C GLY A 151 -13.44 7.07 -11.02
N ASP A 152 -13.21 7.44 -12.27
CA ASP A 152 -13.91 6.87 -13.41
C ASP A 152 -13.06 5.79 -14.05
N ILE A 153 -13.71 4.72 -14.50
CA ILE A 153 -13.11 3.65 -15.29
C ILE A 153 -13.46 3.91 -16.75
N THR A 154 -12.49 4.43 -17.50
CA THR A 154 -12.63 4.63 -18.93
C THR A 154 -12.24 3.33 -19.64
N CYS A 155 -13.12 2.80 -20.50
CA CYS A 155 -12.70 1.77 -21.45
C CYS A 155 -12.50 2.35 -22.85
N VAL A 156 -11.24 2.34 -23.31
CA VAL A 156 -10.87 2.75 -24.65
C VAL A 156 -10.97 1.55 -25.59
N GLY A 157 -11.90 1.59 -26.54
CA GLY A 157 -12.05 0.54 -27.57
C GLY A 157 -12.86 -0.69 -27.14
N CYS A 158 -13.54 -0.67 -25.98
CA CYS A 158 -14.51 -1.72 -25.65
C CYS A 158 -15.64 -1.76 -26.70
N THR A 159 -15.90 -2.93 -27.28
CA THR A 159 -16.95 -3.13 -28.31
C THR A 159 -18.27 -3.66 -27.75
N PHE A 160 -18.34 -4.01 -26.46
CA PHE A 160 -19.56 -4.47 -25.80
C PHE A 160 -20.28 -3.35 -25.05
N ASN A 161 -21.60 -3.50 -24.87
CA ASN A 161 -22.42 -2.63 -24.05
C ASN A 161 -22.17 -2.95 -22.57
N VAL A 162 -21.54 -2.01 -21.85
CA VAL A 162 -21.15 -2.12 -20.44
C VAL A 162 -22.33 -2.52 -19.53
N LYS A 163 -23.57 -2.21 -19.94
CA LYS A 163 -24.82 -2.56 -19.22
C LYS A 163 -25.08 -4.05 -18.98
N TYR A 164 -24.32 -4.98 -19.59
CA TYR A 164 -24.60 -6.43 -19.51
C TYR A 164 -23.51 -7.26 -18.80
N PHE A 165 -22.63 -6.63 -18.01
CA PHE A 165 -21.90 -7.35 -16.97
C PHE A 165 -22.87 -7.73 -15.83
N GLY A 166 -23.72 -8.74 -16.00
CA GLY A 166 -24.63 -9.17 -14.95
C GLY A 166 -23.87 -9.49 -13.64
N THR A 167 -24.20 -8.84 -12.52
CA THR A 167 -23.61 -9.04 -11.18
C THR A 167 -22.06 -9.16 -11.14
N PHE A 168 -21.39 -8.02 -10.94
CA PHE A 168 -19.99 -7.85 -10.49
C PHE A 168 -18.90 -8.67 -11.22
N TYR A 169 -18.57 -8.27 -12.45
CA TYR A 169 -17.43 -8.85 -13.20
C TYR A 169 -16.12 -8.04 -13.09
N LEU A 170 -16.18 -6.83 -12.54
CA LEU A 170 -15.05 -5.94 -12.36
C LEU A 170 -14.92 -5.59 -10.88
N PHE A 171 -13.68 -5.63 -10.39
CA PHE A 171 -13.35 -5.21 -9.04
C PHE A 171 -12.16 -4.26 -9.09
N ILE A 172 -12.12 -3.30 -8.18
CA ILE A 172 -10.92 -2.52 -7.92
C ILE A 172 -10.20 -3.15 -6.73
N SER A 173 -9.06 -3.77 -6.99
CA SER A 173 -8.12 -4.18 -5.95
C SER A 173 -7.46 -2.93 -5.37
N VAL A 174 -7.63 -2.75 -4.06
CA VAL A 174 -6.98 -1.69 -3.29
C VAL A 174 -5.72 -2.28 -2.69
N ASN A 175 -4.57 -1.83 -3.20
CA ASN A 175 -3.27 -2.33 -2.80
C ASN A 175 -2.54 -1.25 -2.02
N TYR A 176 -2.09 -1.58 -0.82
CA TYR A 176 -1.23 -0.72 -0.02
C TYR A 176 0.23 -1.13 -0.22
N TYR A 177 1.09 -0.14 -0.37
CA TYR A 177 2.53 -0.36 -0.39
C TYR A 177 3.03 -0.45 1.05
N ASP A 178 3.40 -1.64 1.49
CA ASP A 178 4.06 -1.82 2.78
C ASP A 178 5.53 -1.38 2.65
N PRO A 179 5.94 -0.26 3.26
CA PRO A 179 7.30 0.22 3.15
C PRO A 179 8.31 -0.68 3.87
N GLN A 180 7.88 -1.51 4.83
CA GLN A 180 8.78 -2.40 5.57
C GLN A 180 9.20 -3.60 4.73
N THR A 181 8.25 -4.15 3.98
CA THR A 181 8.51 -5.30 3.10
C THR A 181 8.74 -4.90 1.65
N ALA A 182 8.53 -3.64 1.27
CA ALA A 182 8.57 -3.17 -0.12
C ALA A 182 7.64 -3.98 -1.05
N THR A 183 6.51 -4.46 -0.52
CA THR A 183 5.51 -5.22 -1.27
C THR A 183 4.18 -4.50 -1.32
N TRP A 184 3.44 -4.78 -2.39
CA TRP A 184 2.04 -4.43 -2.48
C TRP A 184 1.22 -5.52 -1.79
N VAL A 185 0.48 -5.11 -0.75
CA VAL A 185 -0.47 -5.97 -0.05
C VAL A 185 -1.87 -5.60 -0.51
N GLN A 186 -2.56 -6.56 -1.14
CA GLN A 186 -3.99 -6.38 -1.43
C GLN A 186 -4.73 -6.36 -0.10
N LEU A 187 -5.39 -5.23 0.19
CA LEU A 187 -6.18 -5.09 1.41
C LEU A 187 -7.60 -5.64 1.19
N TYR A 188 -8.24 -5.23 0.10
CA TYR A 188 -9.61 -5.64 -0.24
C TYR A 188 -9.91 -5.35 -1.72
N THR A 189 -11.11 -5.73 -2.15
CA THR A 189 -11.62 -5.44 -3.49
C THR A 189 -12.93 -4.67 -3.40
N ILE A 190 -13.07 -3.66 -4.25
CA ILE A 190 -14.31 -2.88 -4.38
C ILE A 190 -15.05 -3.44 -5.59
N PRO A 191 -16.25 -4.02 -5.44
CA PRO A 191 -17.03 -4.49 -6.56
C PRO A 191 -17.56 -3.30 -7.37
N ILE A 192 -17.38 -3.34 -8.69
CA ILE A 192 -17.92 -2.32 -9.60
C ILE A 192 -19.23 -2.81 -10.17
N ASN A 193 -20.28 -2.01 -9.95
CA ASN A 193 -21.57 -2.26 -10.55
C ASN A 193 -21.48 -1.94 -12.05
N GLY A 194 -21.75 -2.92 -12.92
CA GLY A 194 -21.51 -2.81 -14.37
C GLY A 194 -22.29 -1.69 -15.09
N TYR A 195 -23.25 -1.05 -14.42
CA TYR A 195 -24.02 0.07 -14.98
C TYR A 195 -23.29 1.42 -14.89
N ASP A 196 -22.52 1.63 -13.82
CA ASP A 196 -21.85 2.89 -13.53
C ASP A 196 -20.35 2.59 -13.36
N MET A 197 -19.57 2.90 -14.39
CA MET A 197 -18.10 2.71 -14.44
C MET A 197 -17.37 3.73 -13.55
N ASN A 198 -17.95 4.09 -12.42
CA ASN A 198 -17.33 4.93 -11.41
C ASN A 198 -17.05 4.10 -10.16
N TRP A 199 -16.11 4.59 -9.36
CA TRP A 199 -15.78 4.00 -8.08
C TRP A 199 -15.41 5.10 -7.12
N ASN A 200 -15.68 4.85 -5.84
CA ASN A 200 -15.25 5.70 -4.77
C ASN A 200 -14.74 4.85 -3.61
N ALA A 201 -13.76 5.38 -2.90
CA ALA A 201 -13.18 4.77 -1.71
C ALA A 201 -12.85 5.86 -0.70
N ILE A 202 -12.95 5.51 0.58
CA ILE A 202 -12.65 6.40 1.69
C ILE A 202 -11.49 5.81 2.47
N PHE A 203 -10.52 6.64 2.78
CA PHE A 203 -9.30 6.28 3.48
C PHE A 203 -9.18 7.08 4.76
N TYR A 204 -9.01 6.40 5.89
CA TYR A 204 -8.71 7.02 7.17
C TYR A 204 -7.25 6.94 7.55
N PHE A 205 -6.43 6.17 6.84
CA PHE A 205 -5.01 6.06 7.17
C PHE A 205 -4.17 6.51 5.98
N PRO A 206 -3.18 7.39 6.21
CA PRO A 206 -2.30 7.83 5.15
C PRO A 206 -1.43 6.67 4.67
N GLY A 207 -0.95 6.78 3.44
CA GLY A 207 -0.14 5.73 2.84
C GLY A 207 0.02 5.90 1.34
N THR A 208 0.82 5.01 0.75
CA THR A 208 0.94 4.89 -0.69
C THR A 208 0.09 3.73 -1.16
N PHE A 209 -0.88 4.00 -2.03
CA PHE A 209 -1.83 3.03 -2.54
C PHE A 209 -1.71 2.88 -4.05
N ARG A 210 -2.24 1.79 -4.58
CA ARG A 210 -2.42 1.57 -6.01
C ARG A 210 -3.74 0.85 -6.23
N PHE A 211 -4.40 1.22 -7.32
CA PHE A 211 -5.71 0.70 -7.68
C PHE A 211 -5.61 -0.10 -8.96
N ASP A 212 -5.95 -1.38 -8.87
CA ASP A 212 -5.85 -2.29 -10.01
C ASP A 212 -7.23 -2.89 -10.34
N ILE A 213 -7.60 -2.87 -11.61
CA ILE A 213 -8.80 -3.48 -12.12
C ILE A 213 -8.57 -4.99 -12.19
N LEU A 214 -9.31 -5.73 -11.37
CA LEU A 214 -9.43 -7.17 -11.47
C LEU A 214 -10.67 -7.53 -12.29
N GLN A 215 -10.53 -8.55 -13.14
CA GLN A 215 -11.62 -9.07 -13.96
C GLN A 215 -11.83 -10.55 -13.63
N ASN A 216 -13.09 -10.97 -13.47
CA ASN A 216 -13.43 -12.39 -13.46
C ASN A 216 -13.63 -12.88 -14.91
N GLY A 217 -12.60 -13.50 -15.50
CA GLY A 217 -12.63 -14.17 -16.82
C GLY A 217 -11.77 -13.53 -17.92
N GLU A 218 -11.46 -14.32 -18.97
CA GLU A 218 -10.53 -13.97 -20.06
C GLU A 218 -11.15 -13.07 -21.14
N LYS A 219 -11.47 -11.80 -20.83
CA LYS A 219 -12.15 -10.92 -21.79
C LYS A 219 -11.22 -10.07 -22.67
N GLY A 220 -9.90 -10.16 -22.53
CA GLY A 220 -8.96 -9.51 -23.46
C GLY A 220 -8.86 -7.98 -23.29
N TYR A 221 -8.87 -7.51 -22.04
CA TYR A 221 -8.62 -6.12 -21.68
C TYR A 221 -7.50 -6.05 -20.65
N GLN A 222 -6.72 -4.98 -20.70
CA GLN A 222 -5.71 -4.67 -19.69
C GLN A 222 -5.91 -3.25 -19.17
N GLN A 223 -5.67 -3.06 -17.87
CA GLN A 223 -5.47 -1.72 -17.34
C GLN A 223 -4.20 -1.14 -17.94
N THR A 224 -4.29 0.11 -18.38
CA THR A 224 -3.20 0.82 -19.06
C THR A 224 -2.54 1.87 -18.17
N ASN A 225 -3.17 2.21 -17.05
CA ASN A 225 -2.66 3.17 -16.08
C ASN A 225 -2.74 2.58 -14.67
N SER A 226 -1.66 1.95 -14.21
CA SER A 226 -1.51 1.60 -12.79
C SER A 226 -0.53 2.58 -12.18
N GLN A 227 -1.03 3.52 -11.38
CA GLN A 227 -0.25 4.57 -10.73
C GLN A 227 -0.39 4.46 -9.22
N SER A 228 0.70 4.70 -8.50
CA SER A 228 0.63 4.88 -7.06
C SER A 228 0.02 6.25 -6.75
N VAL A 229 -0.84 6.27 -5.73
CA VAL A 229 -1.49 7.45 -5.19
C VAL A 229 -1.04 7.58 -3.75
N VAL A 230 -0.37 8.68 -3.43
CA VAL A 230 -0.08 9.04 -2.04
C VAL A 230 -1.35 9.65 -1.48
N ILE A 231 -1.85 9.04 -0.41
CA ILE A 231 -3.04 9.48 0.31
C ILE A 231 -2.55 10.07 1.63
N ASP A 232 -2.80 11.36 1.81
CA ASP A 232 -2.65 12.07 3.08
C ASP A 232 -4.04 12.39 3.64
N GLU A 233 -4.13 13.08 4.78
CA GLU A 233 -5.42 13.35 5.44
C GLU A 233 -6.27 14.41 4.75
N GLY A 234 -7.60 14.22 4.77
CA GLY A 234 -8.58 15.24 4.44
C GLY A 234 -8.59 15.68 2.98
N GLN A 235 -8.02 14.88 2.09
CA GLN A 235 -7.97 15.18 0.67
C GLN A 235 -9.24 14.71 -0.05
N ALA A 236 -9.56 15.38 -1.15
CA ALA A 236 -10.48 14.86 -2.17
C ALA A 236 -9.63 14.60 -3.41
N LEU A 237 -9.35 13.33 -3.66
CA LEU A 237 -8.49 12.89 -4.74
C LEU A 237 -9.32 12.29 -5.88
N ASN A 238 -8.75 12.36 -7.08
CA ASN A 238 -9.26 11.66 -8.24
C ASN A 238 -8.22 10.68 -8.76
N SER A 239 -8.61 9.43 -8.95
CA SER A 239 -7.78 8.36 -9.49
C SER A 239 -8.54 7.62 -10.60
N ASN A 240 -8.56 8.21 -11.79
CA ASN A 240 -9.20 7.58 -12.94
C ASN A 240 -8.40 6.36 -13.41
N LEU A 241 -9.11 5.31 -13.75
CA LEU A 241 -8.55 4.08 -14.30
C LEU A 241 -8.95 3.97 -15.77
N THR A 242 -8.07 3.42 -16.57
CA THR A 242 -8.22 3.28 -18.01
C THR A 242 -7.89 1.85 -18.36
N MET A 243 -8.86 1.16 -18.93
CA MET A 243 -8.64 -0.12 -19.57
C MET A 243 -8.73 0.03 -21.09
N THR A 244 -8.03 -0.82 -21.82
CA THR A 244 -8.18 -0.92 -23.26
C THR A 244 -8.13 -2.38 -23.71
N GLN A 245 -8.55 -2.63 -24.96
CA GLN A 245 -8.35 -3.93 -25.58
C GLN A 245 -6.86 -4.28 -25.59
N LEU A 246 -6.53 -5.56 -25.50
CA LEU A 246 -5.13 -5.96 -25.66
C LEU A 246 -4.56 -5.43 -26.97
N PRO A 247 -3.30 -4.94 -26.99
CA PRO A 247 -2.67 -4.46 -28.20
C PRO A 247 -2.62 -5.58 -29.22
N ALA A 248 -2.82 -5.21 -30.49
CA ALA A 248 -2.71 -6.16 -31.59
C ALA A 248 -1.29 -6.73 -31.66
N ARG A 249 -1.22 -8.02 -31.98
CA ARG A 249 0.06 -8.69 -32.24
C ARG A 249 0.71 -8.11 -33.50
N VAL A 250 1.98 -7.71 -33.40
CA VAL A 250 2.80 -7.31 -34.56
C VAL A 250 2.99 -8.54 -35.45
N THR A 251 2.71 -8.38 -36.75
CA THR A 251 2.79 -9.48 -37.72
C THR A 251 4.16 -10.14 -37.69
N GLY A 252 4.18 -11.46 -37.51
CA GLY A 252 5.42 -12.25 -37.45
C GLY A 252 6.11 -12.30 -36.08
N VAL A 253 5.64 -11.55 -35.08
CA VAL A 253 6.28 -11.48 -33.74
C VAL A 253 5.48 -12.26 -32.71
N PRO A 254 5.97 -13.33 -32.08
CA PRO A 254 5.23 -14.08 -31.05
C PRO A 254 4.69 -13.16 -29.93
N ALA A 255 3.47 -13.43 -29.43
CA ALA A 255 2.81 -12.58 -28.43
C ALA A 255 3.68 -12.39 -27.17
N SER A 256 4.25 -13.47 -26.64
CA SER A 256 5.17 -13.43 -25.49
C SER A 256 6.45 -12.63 -25.77
N THR A 257 6.97 -12.68 -26.99
CA THR A 257 8.11 -11.86 -27.41
C THR A 257 7.74 -10.37 -27.45
N GLN A 258 6.56 -10.03 -27.96
CA GLN A 258 6.06 -8.66 -27.97
C GLN A 258 5.79 -8.13 -26.55
N SER A 259 5.20 -8.94 -25.67
CA SER A 259 5.04 -8.61 -24.23
C SER A 259 6.39 -8.33 -23.57
N PHE A 260 7.39 -9.19 -23.80
CA PHE A 260 8.73 -9.03 -23.27
C PHE A 260 9.41 -7.74 -23.75
N ILE A 261 9.36 -7.46 -25.05
CA ILE A 261 9.92 -6.21 -25.60
C ILE A 261 9.19 -5.00 -25.01
N THR A 262 7.85 -5.06 -24.92
CA THR A 262 7.04 -3.98 -24.34
C THR A 262 7.42 -3.71 -22.88
N ALA A 263 7.64 -4.77 -22.08
CA ALA A 263 8.10 -4.65 -20.71
C ALA A 263 9.48 -3.97 -20.62
N LEU A 264 10.43 -4.35 -21.48
CA LEU A 264 11.76 -3.71 -21.50
C LEU A 264 11.69 -2.22 -21.84
N TYR A 265 10.88 -1.83 -22.82
CA TYR A 265 10.66 -0.42 -23.16
C TYR A 265 10.01 0.36 -22.01
N SER A 266 9.02 -0.23 -21.34
CA SER A 266 8.39 0.38 -20.17
C SER A 266 9.39 0.55 -19.02
N ASP A 267 10.12 -0.50 -18.66
CA ASP A 267 10.94 -0.54 -17.44
C ASP A 267 12.27 0.21 -17.58
N TYR A 268 12.86 0.24 -18.78
CA TYR A 268 14.08 1.01 -19.02
C TYR A 268 13.78 2.44 -19.48
N LEU A 269 12.84 2.59 -20.43
CA LEU A 269 12.71 3.83 -21.20
C LEU A 269 11.45 4.63 -20.86
N GLY A 270 10.55 4.08 -20.04
CA GLY A 270 9.34 4.76 -19.61
C GLY A 270 8.37 5.09 -20.75
N ARG A 271 8.43 4.35 -21.87
CA ARG A 271 7.60 4.59 -23.06
C ARG A 271 7.10 3.29 -23.69
N THR A 272 6.03 3.39 -24.46
CA THR A 272 5.54 2.30 -25.32
C THR A 272 6.39 2.19 -26.59
N PRO A 273 6.81 0.98 -27.00
CA PRO A 273 7.52 0.82 -28.26
C PRO A 273 6.60 0.98 -29.47
N ALA A 274 7.17 1.45 -30.58
CA ALA A 274 6.50 1.42 -31.87
C ALA A 274 6.59 0.02 -32.52
N ASN A 275 5.78 -0.25 -33.55
CA ASN A 275 5.77 -1.56 -34.22
C ASN A 275 7.13 -1.93 -34.86
N ASN A 276 7.88 -0.94 -35.36
CA ASN A 276 9.23 -1.12 -35.90
C ASN A 276 10.23 -1.47 -34.79
N ASP A 277 10.10 -0.88 -33.60
CA ASP A 277 10.93 -1.22 -32.44
C ASP A 277 10.74 -2.69 -32.04
N ILE A 278 9.47 -3.14 -31.97
CA ILE A 278 9.11 -4.53 -31.67
C ILE A 278 9.67 -5.47 -32.75
N ALA A 279 9.47 -5.15 -34.02
CA ALA A 279 9.97 -5.96 -35.14
C ALA A 279 11.51 -6.07 -35.14
N PHE A 280 12.22 -4.98 -34.85
CA PHE A 280 13.68 -4.96 -34.77
C PHE A 280 14.21 -5.96 -33.72
N TRP A 281 13.71 -5.87 -32.48
CA TRP A 281 14.13 -6.77 -31.41
C TRP A 281 13.66 -8.20 -31.64
N SER A 282 12.45 -8.39 -32.20
CA SER A 282 11.98 -9.72 -32.60
C SER A 282 12.92 -10.38 -33.61
N ASN A 283 13.45 -9.62 -34.58
CA ASN A 283 14.40 -10.15 -35.55
C ASN A 283 15.72 -10.59 -34.90
N GLN A 284 16.15 -9.96 -33.80
CA GLN A 284 17.33 -10.41 -33.05
C GLN A 284 17.14 -11.83 -32.49
N PHE A 285 15.94 -12.14 -31.97
CA PHE A 285 15.61 -13.50 -31.56
C PHE A 285 15.59 -14.47 -32.74
N SER A 286 15.07 -14.04 -33.89
CA SER A 286 15.04 -14.87 -35.11
C SER A 286 16.43 -15.25 -35.63
N ILE A 287 17.46 -14.43 -35.37
CA ILE A 287 18.87 -14.74 -35.71
C ILE A 287 19.64 -15.41 -34.55
N GLY A 288 18.95 -15.80 -33.47
CA GLY A 288 19.52 -16.57 -32.37
C GLY A 288 20.10 -15.75 -31.21
N ALA A 289 19.85 -14.44 -31.14
CA ALA A 289 20.28 -13.64 -30.00
C ALA A 289 19.57 -14.10 -28.72
N PRO A 290 20.29 -14.31 -27.60
CA PRO A 290 19.67 -14.62 -26.32
C PRO A 290 19.00 -13.37 -25.73
N ARG A 291 18.04 -13.57 -24.82
CA ARG A 291 17.40 -12.46 -24.07
C ARG A 291 18.42 -11.59 -23.33
N SER A 292 19.51 -12.16 -22.84
CA SER A 292 20.60 -11.39 -22.21
C SER A 292 21.22 -10.36 -23.14
N ALA A 293 21.38 -10.67 -24.43
CA ALA A 293 21.88 -9.71 -25.42
C ALA A 293 20.86 -8.58 -25.68
N VAL A 294 19.56 -8.91 -25.73
CA VAL A 294 18.49 -7.93 -25.89
C VAL A 294 18.43 -7.01 -24.66
N SER A 295 18.37 -7.55 -23.44
CA SER A 295 18.37 -6.77 -22.20
C SER A 295 19.62 -5.89 -22.06
N ALA A 296 20.80 -6.41 -22.40
CA ALA A 296 22.04 -5.62 -22.41
C ALA A 296 21.99 -4.47 -23.43
N GLY A 297 21.27 -4.64 -24.55
CA GLY A 297 21.03 -3.58 -25.52
C GLY A 297 20.25 -2.40 -24.94
N PHE A 298 19.26 -2.64 -24.07
CA PHE A 298 18.53 -1.58 -23.36
C PHE A 298 19.39 -0.90 -22.30
N VAL A 299 20.08 -1.67 -21.44
CA VAL A 299 20.97 -1.15 -20.38
C VAL A 299 22.07 -0.26 -20.95
N ASN A 300 22.61 -0.60 -22.12
CA ASN A 300 23.70 0.14 -22.75
C ASN A 300 23.21 1.18 -23.77
N SER A 301 21.91 1.34 -23.95
CA SER A 301 21.36 2.33 -24.89
C SER A 301 21.63 3.75 -24.41
N ASP A 302 21.88 4.65 -25.36
CA ASP A 302 22.03 6.08 -25.05
C ASP A 302 20.74 6.66 -24.46
N GLU A 303 19.56 6.16 -24.86
CA GLU A 303 18.28 6.58 -24.30
C GLU A 303 18.19 6.27 -22.80
N TYR A 304 18.55 5.05 -22.39
CA TYR A 304 18.57 4.67 -20.98
C TYR A 304 19.62 5.44 -20.18
N ARG A 305 20.83 5.58 -20.72
CA ARG A 305 21.91 6.36 -20.09
C ARG A 305 21.48 7.80 -19.84
N LEU A 306 20.89 8.44 -20.85
CA LEU A 306 20.38 9.80 -20.75
C LEU A 306 19.24 9.92 -19.75
N SER A 307 18.35 8.92 -19.67
CA SER A 307 17.30 8.87 -18.66
C SER A 307 17.89 8.84 -17.24
N ARG A 308 18.85 7.95 -16.98
CA ARG A 308 19.54 7.84 -15.68
C ARG A 308 20.33 9.09 -15.32
N ILE A 309 20.99 9.72 -16.29
CA ILE A 309 21.67 11.01 -16.08
C ILE A 309 20.67 12.07 -15.60
N ASN A 310 19.55 12.25 -16.31
CA ASN A 310 18.57 13.28 -15.93
C ASN A 310 17.95 12.98 -14.55
N ALA A 311 17.66 11.69 -14.28
CA ALA A 311 17.14 11.27 -12.99
C ALA A 311 18.12 11.61 -11.86
N ALA A 312 19.40 11.26 -11.98
CA ALA A 312 20.40 11.55 -10.96
C ALA A 312 20.55 13.05 -10.66
N TYR A 313 20.52 13.91 -11.70
CA TYR A 313 20.52 15.36 -11.50
C TYR A 313 19.30 15.83 -10.70
N GLN A 314 18.12 15.33 -11.06
CA GLN A 314 16.87 15.73 -10.43
C GLN A 314 16.74 15.22 -9.00
N THR A 315 17.05 13.94 -8.75
CA THR A 315 16.83 13.30 -7.45
C THR A 315 17.93 13.60 -6.43
N ILE A 316 19.19 13.71 -6.86
CA ILE A 316 20.33 13.91 -5.95
C ILE A 316 20.63 15.40 -5.80
N LEU A 317 20.76 16.12 -6.92
CA LEU A 317 21.14 17.54 -6.91
C LEU A 317 19.93 18.47 -6.84
N GLY A 318 18.74 18.01 -7.21
CA GLY A 318 17.49 18.80 -7.13
C GLY A 318 17.32 19.79 -8.28
N ARG A 319 17.98 19.56 -9.41
CA ARG A 319 17.92 20.43 -10.60
C ARG A 319 17.98 19.62 -11.88
N GLY A 320 17.62 20.23 -13.00
CA GLY A 320 17.84 19.65 -14.33
C GLY A 320 19.33 19.59 -14.70
N ALA A 321 19.68 18.60 -15.52
CA ALA A 321 21.00 18.52 -16.15
C ALA A 321 21.19 19.68 -17.12
N ASP A 322 22.35 20.34 -17.08
CA ASP A 322 22.71 21.27 -18.14
C ASP A 322 23.10 20.49 -19.42
N PRO A 323 22.89 21.06 -20.62
CA PRO A 323 23.10 20.32 -21.87
C PRO A 323 24.54 19.80 -22.06
N ALA A 324 25.55 20.55 -21.63
CA ALA A 324 26.96 20.17 -21.80
C ALA A 324 27.33 19.03 -20.83
N GLY A 325 27.06 19.21 -19.54
CA GLY A 325 27.32 18.19 -18.53
C GLY A 325 26.57 16.89 -18.82
N ARG A 326 25.32 16.97 -19.30
CA ARG A 326 24.55 15.79 -19.73
C ARG A 326 25.23 15.01 -20.86
N LEU A 327 25.81 15.71 -21.85
CA LEU A 327 26.51 15.07 -22.96
C LEU A 327 27.87 14.51 -22.54
N ASP A 328 28.59 15.19 -21.65
CA ASP A 328 29.87 14.71 -21.12
C ASP A 328 29.71 13.38 -20.36
N TRP A 329 28.68 13.28 -19.50
CA TRP A 329 28.34 12.03 -18.81
C TRP A 329 28.02 10.92 -19.80
N LEU A 330 27.22 11.19 -20.83
CA LEU A 330 26.89 10.21 -21.85
C LEU A 330 28.16 9.72 -22.57
N HIS A 331 29.07 10.62 -22.92
CA HIS A 331 30.31 10.26 -23.60
C HIS A 331 31.21 9.38 -22.73
N TRP A 332 31.32 9.67 -21.43
CA TRP A 332 32.06 8.81 -20.51
C TRP A 332 31.44 7.42 -20.38
N MET A 333 30.10 7.32 -20.38
CA MET A 333 29.40 6.03 -20.39
C MET A 333 29.60 5.26 -21.69
N GLN A 334 29.61 5.94 -22.85
CA GLN A 334 29.91 5.33 -24.14
C GLN A 334 31.34 4.78 -24.23
N GLN A 335 32.28 5.42 -23.55
CA GLN A 335 33.68 5.00 -23.47
C GLN A 335 33.93 3.93 -22.40
N GLY A 336 32.92 3.54 -21.62
CA GLY A 336 33.07 2.61 -20.50
C GLY A 336 33.92 3.15 -19.34
N ARG A 337 34.08 4.49 -19.25
CA ARG A 337 34.78 5.13 -18.12
C ARG A 337 33.96 5.15 -16.85
N ILE A 338 32.64 5.15 -17.01
CA ILE A 338 31.66 5.20 -15.94
C ILE A 338 30.41 4.40 -16.36
N THR A 339 29.76 3.73 -15.42
CA THR A 339 28.49 3.02 -15.65
C THR A 339 27.29 3.91 -15.38
N THR A 340 26.07 3.42 -15.66
CA THR A 340 24.84 4.16 -15.31
C THR A 340 24.60 4.28 -13.81
N ASP A 341 25.29 3.50 -12.97
CA ASP A 341 25.10 3.52 -11.52
C ASP A 341 26.21 4.34 -10.82
N ASP A 342 27.41 4.42 -11.40
CA ASP A 342 28.51 5.25 -10.89
C ASP A 342 28.23 6.76 -10.95
N ILE A 343 27.28 7.21 -11.79
CA ILE A 343 26.90 8.62 -11.82
C ILE A 343 26.27 9.08 -10.50
N GLU A 344 25.50 8.21 -9.84
CA GLU A 344 24.85 8.53 -8.57
C GLU A 344 25.89 8.69 -7.47
N THR A 345 26.84 7.76 -7.36
CA THR A 345 27.94 7.83 -6.40
C THR A 345 28.82 9.06 -6.65
N SER A 346 29.04 9.42 -7.92
CA SER A 346 29.74 10.65 -8.30
C SER A 346 29.02 11.92 -7.83
N PHE A 347 27.69 11.97 -7.94
CA PHE A 347 26.91 13.12 -7.45
C PHE A 347 26.84 13.18 -5.93
N TYR A 348 26.66 12.06 -5.23
CA TYR A 348 26.73 12.05 -3.77
C TYR A 348 28.10 12.54 -3.26
N ALA A 349 29.19 12.22 -3.95
CA ALA A 349 30.54 12.66 -3.57
C ALA A 349 30.88 14.12 -3.95
N SER A 350 30.04 14.77 -4.76
CA SER A 350 30.33 16.08 -5.36
C SER A 350 30.36 17.23 -4.34
N ASP A 351 31.07 18.31 -4.68
CA ASP A 351 31.03 19.56 -3.91
C ASP A 351 29.62 20.18 -3.89
N GLU A 352 28.86 20.03 -4.98
CA GLU A 352 27.50 20.55 -5.07
C GLU A 352 26.58 19.89 -4.04
N TYR A 353 26.59 18.55 -3.99
CA TYR A 353 25.81 17.82 -2.99
C TYR A 353 26.28 18.16 -1.57
N PHE A 354 27.59 18.17 -1.31
CA PHE A 354 28.16 18.52 -0.01
C PHE A 354 27.72 19.91 0.48
N ASN A 355 27.80 20.92 -0.39
CA ASN A 355 27.39 22.30 -0.07
C ASN A 355 25.88 22.39 0.19
N LYS A 356 25.07 21.66 -0.59
CA LYS A 356 23.61 21.57 -0.40
C LYS A 356 23.23 21.00 0.96
N GLN A 357 24.01 20.05 1.49
CA GLN A 357 23.80 19.48 2.83
C GLN A 357 24.33 20.35 3.98
N GLY A 358 24.87 21.55 3.70
CA GLY A 358 25.35 22.48 4.73
C GLY A 358 26.87 22.61 4.80
N GLY A 359 27.62 21.93 3.94
CA GLY A 359 29.05 22.18 3.75
C GLY A 359 29.96 21.71 4.89
N THR A 360 29.50 20.77 5.72
CA THR A 360 30.31 20.15 6.78
C THR A 360 30.31 18.64 6.66
N ASN A 361 31.40 17.98 7.07
CA ASN A 361 31.48 16.51 7.06
C ASN A 361 30.38 15.86 7.90
N LYS A 362 30.03 16.45 9.06
CA LYS A 362 28.97 15.91 9.93
C LYS A 362 27.62 15.92 9.22
N GLN A 363 27.24 17.04 8.60
CA GLN A 363 25.95 17.13 7.92
C GLN A 363 25.93 16.30 6.63
N PHE A 364 27.05 16.24 5.91
CA PHE A 364 27.21 15.34 4.76
C PHE A 364 26.97 13.88 5.18
N VAL A 365 27.65 13.39 6.21
CA VAL A 365 27.47 12.01 6.69
C VAL A 365 26.03 11.78 7.14
N ASN A 366 25.43 12.70 7.90
CA ASN A 366 24.01 12.59 8.28
C ASN A 366 23.10 12.44 7.05
N ALA A 367 23.30 13.24 6.00
CA ALA A 367 22.53 13.14 4.77
C ALA A 367 22.72 11.80 4.06
N ILE A 368 23.94 11.24 4.06
CA ILE A 368 24.23 9.91 3.49
C ILE A 368 23.55 8.80 4.30
N TYR A 369 23.50 8.90 5.63
CA TYR A 369 22.74 7.97 6.49
C TYR A 369 21.25 7.96 6.12
N GLN A 370 20.64 9.14 5.95
CA GLN A 370 19.23 9.24 5.57
C GLN A 370 18.97 8.78 4.13
N THR A 371 19.89 9.04 3.22
CA THR A 371 19.67 8.85 1.78
C THR A 371 20.04 7.45 1.30
N LEU A 372 21.13 6.87 1.81
CA LEU A 372 21.60 5.55 1.39
C LEU A 372 21.19 4.43 2.34
N LEU A 373 21.13 4.70 3.65
CA LEU A 373 20.77 3.69 4.67
C LEU A 373 19.33 3.84 5.19
N HIS A 374 18.63 4.90 4.78
CA HIS A 374 17.25 5.18 5.19
C HIS A 374 17.02 5.19 6.71
N ARG A 375 18.04 5.60 7.47
CA ARG A 375 17.97 5.72 8.93
C ARG A 375 18.87 6.82 9.48
N GLY A 376 18.61 7.23 10.71
CA GLY A 376 19.52 8.09 11.47
C GLY A 376 20.76 7.32 11.97
N GLY A 377 21.89 8.03 12.02
CA GLY A 377 23.08 7.62 12.79
C GLY A 377 23.13 8.28 14.17
N THR A 378 24.07 7.84 14.99
CA THR A 378 24.41 8.46 16.26
C THR A 378 25.50 9.53 16.10
N ASP A 379 25.69 10.39 17.11
CA ASP A 379 26.79 11.36 17.09
C ASP A 379 28.18 10.69 16.98
N THR A 380 28.34 9.50 17.56
CA THR A 380 29.56 8.69 17.44
C THR A 380 29.77 8.23 16.00
N ASP A 381 28.72 7.77 15.32
CA ASP A 381 28.78 7.36 13.92
C ASP A 381 29.19 8.54 13.03
N TYR A 382 28.54 9.69 13.23
CA TYR A 382 28.82 10.88 12.44
C TYR A 382 30.26 11.36 12.62
N ALA A 383 30.79 11.31 13.84
CA ALA A 383 32.17 11.67 14.11
C ALA A 383 33.16 10.69 13.45
N PHE A 384 32.90 9.38 13.55
CA PHE A 384 33.73 8.34 12.94
C PHE A 384 33.85 8.54 11.42
N TRP A 385 32.73 8.63 10.71
CA TRP A 385 32.73 8.80 9.26
C TRP A 385 33.24 10.19 8.84
N SER A 386 32.98 11.24 9.62
CA SER A 386 33.52 12.58 9.33
C SER A 386 35.04 12.61 9.34
N ASN A 387 35.68 11.82 10.22
CA ASN A 387 37.14 11.65 10.23
C ASN A 387 37.62 10.88 8.99
N LEU A 388 36.89 9.85 8.55
CA LEU A 388 37.23 9.11 7.34
C LEU A 388 37.11 9.96 6.07
N VAL A 389 36.13 10.88 6.02
CA VAL A 389 36.06 11.88 4.93
C VAL A 389 37.33 12.73 4.87
N GLN A 390 37.92 13.11 6.02
CA GLN A 390 39.17 13.89 6.04
C GLN A 390 40.38 13.05 5.61
N GLN A 391 40.39 11.76 5.94
CA GLN A 391 41.53 10.87 5.66
C GLN A 391 41.56 10.37 4.22
N HIS A 392 40.38 10.15 3.61
CA HIS A 392 40.27 9.48 2.32
C HIS A 392 39.52 10.26 1.25
N ASP A 393 38.74 11.28 1.59
CA ASP A 393 37.74 11.99 0.77
C ASP A 393 36.30 11.45 0.83
N ARG A 394 35.36 12.18 0.20
CA ARG A 394 33.93 11.84 0.15
C ARG A 394 33.65 10.67 -0.78
N ALA A 395 34.34 10.55 -1.91
CA ALA A 395 34.10 9.48 -2.87
C ALA A 395 34.41 8.11 -2.27
N TRP A 396 35.50 8.02 -1.51
CA TRP A 396 35.84 6.80 -0.77
C TRP A 396 34.78 6.43 0.25
N VAL A 397 34.26 7.41 1.01
CA VAL A 397 33.19 7.16 2.00
C VAL A 397 31.90 6.72 1.29
N ILE A 398 31.50 7.38 0.20
CA ILE A 398 30.32 6.96 -0.58
C ILE A 398 30.44 5.53 -1.06
N ALA A 399 31.60 5.11 -1.59
CA ALA A 399 31.81 3.74 -2.01
C ALA A 399 31.61 2.73 -0.86
N ARG A 400 32.03 3.07 0.37
CA ARG A 400 31.82 2.20 1.54
C ARG A 400 30.35 2.05 1.92
N PHE A 401 29.58 3.11 1.83
CA PHE A 401 28.14 3.03 2.08
C PHE A 401 27.43 2.30 0.94
N TRP A 402 27.75 2.64 -0.31
CA TRP A 402 27.15 2.08 -1.52
C TRP A 402 27.32 0.56 -1.65
N ASP A 403 28.48 0.04 -1.29
CA ASP A 403 28.76 -1.41 -1.35
C ASP A 403 28.51 -2.13 -0.02
N SER A 404 27.98 -1.43 1.00
CA SER A 404 27.63 -2.08 2.25
C SER A 404 26.46 -3.05 2.04
N THR A 405 26.43 -4.12 2.83
CA THR A 405 25.34 -5.11 2.78
C THR A 405 23.97 -4.47 3.00
N GLU A 406 23.88 -3.44 3.82
CA GLU A 406 22.65 -2.70 4.12
C GLU A 406 22.07 -2.06 2.85
N THR A 407 22.85 -1.22 2.17
CA THR A 407 22.37 -0.48 0.99
C THR A 407 22.18 -1.39 -0.22
N ILE A 408 23.07 -2.36 -0.44
CA ILE A 408 22.96 -3.22 -1.63
C ILE A 408 21.77 -4.19 -1.51
N SER A 409 21.46 -4.66 -0.29
CA SER A 409 20.26 -5.51 -0.09
C SER A 409 18.98 -4.75 -0.44
N GLU A 410 18.93 -3.47 -0.13
CA GLU A 410 17.80 -2.61 -0.48
C GLU A 410 17.73 -2.36 -1.99
N ARG A 411 18.83 -1.96 -2.64
CA ARG A 411 18.86 -1.76 -4.10
C ARG A 411 18.46 -3.03 -4.87
N VAL A 412 18.98 -4.19 -4.45
CA VAL A 412 18.58 -5.49 -5.01
C VAL A 412 17.08 -5.72 -4.83
N SER A 413 16.54 -5.47 -3.64
CA SER A 413 15.11 -5.66 -3.35
C SER A 413 14.23 -4.74 -4.18
N LEU A 414 14.61 -3.46 -4.34
CA LEU A 414 13.92 -2.50 -5.18
C LEU A 414 13.94 -2.91 -6.66
N MET A 415 15.08 -3.38 -7.16
CA MET A 415 15.18 -3.90 -8.54
C MET A 415 14.32 -5.16 -8.72
N TYR A 416 14.27 -6.03 -7.72
CA TYR A 416 13.43 -7.22 -7.73
C TYR A 416 11.93 -6.86 -7.78
N ALA A 417 11.51 -5.92 -6.93
CA ALA A 417 10.14 -5.42 -6.91
C ALA A 417 9.77 -4.75 -8.24
N HIS A 418 10.69 -3.95 -8.79
CA HIS A 418 10.45 -3.23 -10.04
C HIS A 418 10.36 -4.16 -11.26
N TYR A 419 11.32 -5.06 -11.46
CA TYR A 419 11.36 -5.91 -12.65
C TYR A 419 10.49 -7.17 -12.52
N LEU A 420 10.43 -7.77 -11.33
CA LEU A 420 9.76 -9.05 -11.09
C LEU A 420 8.48 -8.92 -10.26
N GLY A 421 8.11 -7.73 -9.78
CA GLY A 421 6.82 -7.52 -9.11
C GLY A 421 6.64 -8.27 -7.79
N ARG A 422 7.74 -8.64 -7.12
CA ARG A 422 7.74 -9.28 -5.80
C ARG A 422 9.03 -8.95 -5.05
N THR A 423 9.14 -9.36 -3.80
CA THR A 423 10.41 -9.36 -3.07
C THR A 423 11.22 -10.64 -3.28
N PRO A 424 12.55 -10.57 -3.15
CA PRO A 424 13.38 -11.77 -3.11
C PRO A 424 13.16 -12.51 -1.77
N ASP A 425 13.11 -13.83 -1.80
CA ASP A 425 13.20 -14.63 -0.57
C ASP A 425 14.59 -14.47 0.07
N PRO A 426 14.80 -14.81 1.35
CA PRO A 426 16.09 -14.58 2.01
C PRO A 426 17.29 -15.23 1.31
N SER A 427 17.11 -16.41 0.70
CA SER A 427 18.18 -17.10 -0.02
C SER A 427 18.45 -16.49 -1.40
N GLY A 428 17.38 -16.07 -2.09
CA GLY A 428 17.45 -15.29 -3.31
C GLY A 428 18.17 -13.96 -3.08
N LEU A 429 17.79 -13.21 -2.05
CA LEU A 429 18.38 -11.92 -1.71
C LEU A 429 19.89 -12.04 -1.49
N ALA A 430 20.33 -13.01 -0.68
CA ALA A 430 21.76 -13.24 -0.42
C ALA A 430 22.53 -13.55 -1.72
N THR A 431 21.93 -14.34 -2.62
CA THR A 431 22.53 -14.67 -3.92
C THR A 431 22.66 -13.45 -4.81
N TRP A 432 21.59 -12.66 -4.93
CA TRP A 432 21.56 -11.46 -5.78
C TRP A 432 22.44 -10.33 -5.25
N VAL A 433 22.55 -10.17 -3.93
CA VAL A 433 23.52 -9.27 -3.29
C VAL A 433 24.95 -9.68 -3.62
N GLY A 434 25.27 -10.97 -3.47
CA GLY A 434 26.61 -11.48 -3.81
C GLY A 434 26.97 -11.24 -5.29
N LEU A 435 25.99 -11.39 -6.19
CA LEU A 435 26.18 -11.09 -7.61
C LEU A 435 26.34 -9.59 -7.86
N ALA A 436 25.48 -8.75 -7.27
CA ALA A 436 25.51 -7.30 -7.44
C ALA A 436 26.84 -6.68 -7.00
N LEU A 437 27.46 -7.18 -5.93
CA LEU A 437 28.81 -6.78 -5.52
C LEU A 437 29.90 -7.10 -6.55
N GLN A 438 29.67 -8.07 -7.44
CA GLN A 438 30.63 -8.48 -8.47
C GLN A 438 30.41 -7.79 -9.81
N ILE A 439 29.15 -7.61 -10.21
CA ILE A 439 28.78 -7.15 -11.56
C ILE A 439 28.14 -5.76 -11.59
N GLY A 440 27.94 -5.15 -10.42
CA GLY A 440 27.24 -3.87 -10.25
C GLY A 440 25.74 -3.95 -10.55
N ASP A 441 25.03 -2.87 -10.26
CA ASP A 441 23.58 -2.80 -10.41
C ASP A 441 23.17 -2.93 -11.90
N SER A 442 23.97 -2.43 -12.84
CA SER A 442 23.74 -2.58 -14.28
C SER A 442 23.75 -4.03 -14.74
N GLY A 443 24.70 -4.82 -14.23
CA GLY A 443 24.76 -6.26 -14.49
C GLY A 443 23.59 -7.00 -13.85
N LEU A 444 23.25 -6.66 -12.61
CA LEU A 444 22.08 -7.23 -11.92
C LEU A 444 20.79 -6.95 -12.71
N ARG A 445 20.61 -5.72 -13.18
CA ARG A 445 19.46 -5.26 -13.97
C ARG A 445 19.29 -6.08 -15.24
N ALA A 446 20.39 -6.26 -15.98
CA ALA A 446 20.41 -7.10 -17.17
C ALA A 446 20.05 -8.55 -16.83
N GLY A 447 20.61 -9.10 -15.75
CA GLY A 447 20.35 -10.47 -15.29
C GLY A 447 18.89 -10.73 -14.91
N LEU A 448 18.28 -9.82 -14.15
CA LEU A 448 16.87 -9.91 -13.78
C LEU A 448 15.98 -9.83 -15.02
N THR A 449 16.23 -8.85 -15.89
CA THR A 449 15.40 -8.59 -17.08
C THR A 449 15.61 -9.59 -18.21
N CYS A 450 16.62 -10.47 -18.16
CA CYS A 450 16.75 -11.58 -19.11
C CYS A 450 16.26 -12.94 -18.56
N SER A 451 15.77 -12.98 -17.32
CA SER A 451 15.33 -14.21 -16.66
C SER A 451 14.03 -14.79 -17.24
N ASP A 452 13.83 -16.11 -17.08
CA ASP A 452 12.56 -16.80 -17.37
C ASP A 452 11.38 -16.16 -16.65
N GLU A 453 11.54 -15.80 -15.38
CA GLU A 453 10.49 -15.17 -14.60
C GLU A 453 10.07 -13.82 -15.19
N TYR A 454 11.04 -12.95 -15.52
CA TYR A 454 10.72 -11.66 -16.13
C TYR A 454 9.95 -11.84 -17.44
N PHE A 455 10.34 -12.82 -18.26
CA PHE A 455 9.65 -13.11 -19.52
C PHE A 455 8.22 -13.62 -19.30
N SER A 456 8.01 -14.56 -18.37
CA SER A 456 6.65 -15.02 -18.03
C SER A 456 5.79 -13.88 -17.50
N ARG A 457 6.31 -13.09 -16.55
CA ARG A 457 5.61 -11.93 -15.98
C ARG A 457 5.35 -10.83 -17.00
N SER A 458 6.20 -10.69 -18.01
CA SER A 458 5.96 -9.70 -19.07
C SER A 458 4.65 -9.97 -19.81
N ALA A 459 4.27 -11.24 -19.99
CA ALA A 459 2.99 -11.61 -20.62
C ALA A 459 1.78 -11.28 -19.74
N GLU A 460 1.94 -11.31 -18.41
CA GLU A 460 0.92 -10.89 -17.45
C GLU A 460 0.82 -9.36 -17.34
N ARG A 461 1.97 -8.66 -17.37
CA ARG A 461 2.07 -7.21 -17.26
C ARG A 461 1.69 -6.47 -18.55
N PHE A 462 1.98 -7.08 -19.70
CA PHE A 462 1.72 -6.52 -21.03
C PHE A 462 1.10 -7.57 -21.96
N PRO A 463 -0.09 -8.10 -21.64
CA PRO A 463 -0.76 -9.09 -22.48
C PRO A 463 -1.04 -8.55 -23.88
N ILE A 464 -0.89 -9.42 -24.89
CA ILE A 464 -1.10 -9.13 -26.31
C ILE A 464 -2.28 -9.96 -26.80
N SER A 465 -3.08 -9.43 -27.73
CA SER A 465 -4.21 -10.15 -28.30
C SER A 465 -3.75 -11.48 -28.93
N GLY A 466 -4.49 -12.56 -28.68
CA GLY A 466 -4.24 -13.89 -29.23
C GLY A 466 -4.27 -13.97 -30.75
#